data_AF-A0A3M8H4C6-F1
#
_entry.id   AF-A0A3M8H4C6-F1
#
_cell.length_a   1.000
_cell.length_b   1.000
_cell.length_c   1.000
_cell.angle_alpha   90.00
_cell.angle_beta   90.00
_cell.angle_gamma   90.00
#
_symmetry.space_group_name_H-M   'P 1'
#
loop_
_entity.id
_entity.type
_entity.pdbx_description
1 polymer ?
#
loop_
_entity_poly.entity_id
_entity_poly.type
_entity_poly.pdbx_seq_one_letter_code
_entity_poly.pdbx_strand_id
1 'polypeptide(L)'
;MHDKNIRVPSKEVTKATKEALEKRGVKVEDIAEIVFKMQSPYNEGLLIEHCIDSVERVLCKREVQHSVLVGIELDILAEKKLLSEPLQSIIASDEGLFGVDETLALGSVMTYGSIALTTYGHLDKNKIGIIKKLDTKSGEGVHTFLDDLVASIAACAASRIAHRTRDLEEEGETFADVPPVILDSTDKSNTEM
;
A
#
# COMPACT_ATOMS: atom_id res chain seq x y z
N MET A 1 16.28 21.32 18.46
CA MET A 1 17.02 20.22 19.11
C MET A 1 16.23 18.94 18.87
N HIS A 2 16.80 17.97 18.13
CA HIS A 2 16.18 16.65 17.98
C HIS A 2 16.67 15.76 19.12
N ASP A 3 15.83 15.55 20.13
CA ASP A 3 16.08 14.53 21.14
C ASP A 3 16.03 13.15 20.47
N LYS A 4 17.15 12.42 20.52
CA LYS A 4 17.25 11.08 19.92
C LYS A 4 16.41 10.04 20.68
N ASN A 5 16.05 10.31 21.94
CA ASN A 5 15.28 9.40 22.78
C ASN A 5 13.78 9.41 22.49
N ILE A 6 13.29 10.29 21.61
CA ILE A 6 11.85 10.38 21.22
C ILE A 6 11.57 9.64 19.89
N ARG A 7 12.57 9.01 19.27
CA ARG A 7 12.41 8.41 17.94
C ARG A 7 11.76 7.02 18.02
N VAL A 8 10.64 6.86 17.32
CA VAL A 8 10.01 5.55 17.12
C VAL A 8 10.89 4.70 16.16
N PRO A 9 11.29 3.47 16.52
CA PRO A 9 12.08 2.61 15.66
C PRO A 9 11.37 2.22 14.36
N SER A 10 12.07 2.17 13.23
CA SER A 10 11.47 1.78 11.93
C SER A 10 10.81 0.40 11.95
N LYS A 11 11.35 -0.56 12.72
CA LYS A 11 10.77 -1.91 12.87
C LYS A 11 9.39 -1.86 13.54
N GLU A 12 9.21 -0.97 14.51
CA GLU A 12 7.94 -0.76 15.21
C GLU A 12 6.91 -0.12 14.26
N VAL A 13 7.30 0.91 13.51
CA VAL A 13 6.43 1.54 12.50
C VAL A 13 6.01 0.53 11.43
N THR A 14 6.95 -0.25 10.90
CA THR A 14 6.66 -1.28 9.88
C THR A 14 5.64 -2.31 10.40
N LYS A 15 5.86 -2.79 11.64
CA LYS A 15 4.94 -3.74 12.29
C LYS A 15 3.55 -3.12 12.47
N ALA A 16 3.48 -1.90 12.99
CA ALA A 16 2.22 -1.19 13.20
C ALA A 16 1.44 -0.98 11.89
N THR A 17 2.13 -0.63 10.79
CA THR A 17 1.51 -0.47 9.47
C THR A 17 0.88 -1.78 8.98
N LYS A 18 1.60 -2.90 9.07
CA LYS A 18 1.07 -4.21 8.64
C LYS A 18 -0.12 -4.64 9.49
N GLU A 19 0.00 -4.51 10.81
CA GLU A 19 -1.10 -4.83 11.73
C GLU A 19 -2.33 -3.93 11.50
N ALA A 20 -2.13 -2.65 11.15
CA ALA A 20 -3.22 -1.74 10.85
C ALA A 20 -3.98 -2.19 9.58
N LEU A 21 -3.27 -2.52 8.50
CA LEU A 21 -3.89 -3.07 7.28
C LEU A 21 -4.65 -4.37 7.56
N GLU A 22 -4.03 -5.30 8.28
CA GLU A 22 -4.63 -6.60 8.59
C GLU A 22 -5.89 -6.45 9.45
N LYS A 23 -5.87 -5.56 10.45
CA LYS A 23 -7.06 -5.24 11.28
C LYS A 23 -8.20 -4.64 10.46
N ARG A 24 -7.89 -3.98 9.33
CA ARG A 24 -8.89 -3.47 8.38
C ARG A 24 -9.27 -4.51 7.30
N GLY A 25 -8.79 -5.75 7.42
CA GLY A 25 -9.13 -6.83 6.50
C GLY A 25 -8.35 -6.82 5.18
N VAL A 26 -7.24 -6.10 5.11
CA VAL A 26 -6.37 -6.03 3.92
C VAL A 26 -5.11 -6.84 4.17
N LYS A 27 -4.90 -7.90 3.39
CA LYS A 27 -3.65 -8.67 3.41
C LYS A 27 -2.71 -8.24 2.30
N VAL A 28 -1.42 -8.53 2.45
CA VAL A 28 -0.41 -8.25 1.43
C VAL A 28 -0.75 -8.97 0.12
N GLU A 29 -1.27 -10.19 0.22
CA GLU A 29 -1.67 -11.02 -0.91
C GLU A 29 -2.82 -10.38 -1.70
N ASP A 30 -3.79 -9.75 -1.02
CA ASP A 30 -4.90 -9.05 -1.67
C ASP A 30 -4.41 -7.89 -2.57
N ILE A 31 -3.35 -7.19 -2.12
CA ILE A 31 -2.71 -6.13 -2.88
C ILE A 31 -1.87 -6.72 -4.02
N ALA A 32 -1.13 -7.80 -3.75
CA ALA A 32 -0.30 -8.48 -4.73
C ALA A 32 -1.12 -9.04 -5.89
N GLU A 33 -2.34 -9.51 -5.66
CA GLU A 33 -3.27 -9.95 -6.72
C GLU A 33 -3.61 -8.81 -7.71
N ILE A 34 -3.80 -7.59 -7.18
CA ILE A 34 -4.01 -6.40 -8.02
C ILE A 34 -2.77 -6.12 -8.86
N VAL A 35 -1.59 -6.13 -8.23
CA VAL A 35 -0.31 -5.91 -8.90
C VAL A 35 -0.08 -6.95 -9.99
N PHE A 36 -0.33 -8.23 -9.70
CA PHE A 36 -0.20 -9.32 -10.65
C PHE A 36 -1.12 -9.14 -11.84
N LYS A 37 -2.39 -8.77 -11.61
CA LYS A 37 -3.33 -8.49 -12.69
C LYS A 37 -2.88 -7.33 -13.57
N MET A 38 -2.28 -6.29 -12.98
CA MET A 38 -1.78 -5.13 -13.71
C MET A 38 -0.52 -5.43 -14.52
N GLN A 39 0.35 -6.33 -14.03
CA GLN A 39 1.69 -6.53 -14.59
C GLN A 39 1.84 -7.81 -15.42
N SER A 40 1.10 -8.87 -15.13
CA SER A 40 1.21 -10.16 -15.85
C SER A 40 1.03 -10.07 -17.38
N PRO A 41 0.21 -9.18 -17.97
CA PRO A 41 0.14 -9.06 -19.43
C PRO A 41 1.43 -8.59 -20.11
N TYR A 42 2.35 -7.99 -19.34
CA TYR A 42 3.57 -7.37 -19.84
C TYR A 42 4.84 -8.12 -19.42
N ASN A 43 4.73 -9.09 -18.52
CA ASN A 43 5.88 -9.70 -17.84
C ASN A 43 5.82 -11.23 -17.94
N GLU A 44 6.58 -11.79 -18.87
CA GLU A 44 6.73 -13.24 -19.00
C GLU A 44 7.38 -13.83 -17.75
N GLY A 45 6.80 -14.92 -17.23
CA GLY A 45 7.26 -15.59 -16.01
C GLY A 45 6.98 -14.84 -14.71
N LEU A 46 6.22 -13.74 -14.72
CA LEU A 46 5.80 -13.10 -13.47
C LEU A 46 4.96 -14.06 -12.63
N LEU A 47 5.22 -14.07 -11.32
CA LEU A 47 4.54 -14.92 -10.34
C LEU A 47 3.95 -14.04 -9.24
N ILE A 48 2.97 -14.56 -8.50
CA ILE A 48 2.34 -13.80 -7.42
C ILE A 48 3.35 -13.46 -6.31
N GLU A 49 4.33 -14.33 -6.08
CA GLU A 49 5.40 -14.14 -5.10
C GLU A 49 6.31 -12.94 -5.44
N HIS A 50 6.53 -12.67 -6.73
CA HIS A 50 7.23 -11.46 -7.18
C HIS A 50 6.44 -10.20 -6.82
N CYS A 51 5.11 -10.26 -6.95
CA CYS A 51 4.22 -9.17 -6.57
C CYS A 51 4.20 -8.97 -5.05
N ILE A 52 4.20 -10.06 -4.27
CA ILE A 52 4.29 -10.01 -2.80
C ILE A 52 5.59 -9.33 -2.35
N ASP A 53 6.77 -9.72 -2.89
CA ASP A 53 8.03 -9.02 -2.58
C ASP A 53 7.91 -7.52 -2.91
N SER A 54 7.31 -7.18 -4.05
CA SER A 54 7.16 -5.77 -4.43
C SER A 54 6.30 -4.98 -3.46
N VAL A 55 5.15 -5.53 -3.04
CA VAL A 55 4.29 -4.91 -2.02
C VAL A 55 5.03 -4.77 -0.69
N GLU A 56 5.72 -5.82 -0.25
CA GLU A 56 6.53 -5.82 0.97
C GLU A 56 7.62 -4.73 0.97
N ARG A 57 8.28 -4.54 -0.18
CA ARG A 57 9.30 -3.50 -0.36
C ARG A 57 8.71 -2.10 -0.31
N VAL A 58 7.51 -1.91 -0.86
CA VAL A 58 6.76 -0.64 -0.75
C VAL A 58 6.41 -0.35 0.70
N LEU A 59 5.91 -1.36 1.44
CA LEU A 59 5.57 -1.25 2.85
C LEU A 59 6.78 -1.05 3.77
N CYS A 60 8.01 -1.24 3.29
CA CYS A 60 9.23 -0.88 4.02
C CYS A 60 9.59 0.62 3.93
N LYS A 61 8.93 1.41 3.06
CA LYS A 61 9.20 2.85 2.94
C LYS A 61 8.47 3.63 4.02
N ARG A 62 9.21 4.44 4.77
CA ARG A 62 8.69 5.26 5.88
C ARG A 62 7.55 6.19 5.46
N GLU A 63 7.66 6.82 4.30
CA GLU A 63 6.62 7.75 3.81
C GLU A 63 5.30 7.03 3.54
N VAL A 64 5.36 5.83 2.94
CA VAL A 64 4.20 4.96 2.76
C VAL A 64 3.60 4.54 4.11
N GLN A 65 4.45 4.09 5.03
CA GLN A 65 4.02 3.67 6.36
C GLN A 65 3.27 4.78 7.11
N HIS A 66 3.79 6.01 7.06
CA HIS A 66 3.16 7.15 7.71
C HIS A 66 1.80 7.49 7.07
N SER A 67 1.71 7.53 5.73
CA SER A 67 0.43 7.75 5.03
C SER A 67 -0.60 6.70 5.43
N VAL A 68 -0.21 5.41 5.45
CA VAL A 68 -1.11 4.31 5.83
C VAL A 68 -1.60 4.45 7.27
N LEU A 69 -0.70 4.72 8.22
CA LEU A 69 -1.07 4.86 9.63
C LEU A 69 -2.01 6.06 9.86
N VAL A 70 -1.74 7.20 9.22
CA VAL A 70 -2.58 8.39 9.34
C VAL A 70 -3.96 8.16 8.73
N GLY A 71 -4.03 7.64 7.50
CA GLY A 71 -5.31 7.42 6.83
C GLY A 71 -6.20 6.41 7.56
N ILE A 72 -5.62 5.29 7.99
CA ILE A 72 -6.38 4.29 8.77
C ILE A 72 -6.87 4.86 10.09
N GLU A 73 -6.08 5.68 10.79
CA GLU A 73 -6.52 6.28 12.04
C GLU A 73 -7.68 7.26 11.81
N LEU A 74 -7.66 8.05 10.73
CA LEU A 74 -8.77 8.94 10.36
C LEU A 74 -10.05 8.16 10.04
N ASP A 75 -9.94 7.06 9.30
CA ASP A 75 -11.06 6.15 9.05
C ASP A 75 -11.63 5.60 10.38
N ILE A 76 -10.76 5.15 11.30
CA ILE A 76 -11.18 4.63 12.62
C ILE A 76 -11.89 5.72 13.45
N LEU A 77 -11.37 6.94 13.46
CA LEU A 77 -11.96 8.05 14.21
C LEU A 77 -13.32 8.46 13.63
N ALA A 78 -13.45 8.48 12.31
CA ALA A 78 -14.72 8.72 11.63
C ALA A 78 -15.74 7.62 11.96
N GLU A 79 -15.33 6.35 11.91
CA GLU A 79 -16.17 5.20 12.25
C GLU A 79 -16.69 5.28 13.70
N LYS A 80 -15.83 5.71 14.64
CA LYS A 80 -16.16 5.89 16.07
C LYS A 80 -16.90 7.20 16.38
N LYS A 81 -17.17 8.04 15.38
CA LYS A 81 -17.78 9.36 15.55
C LYS A 81 -17.02 10.31 16.49
N LEU A 82 -15.68 10.25 16.44
CA LEU A 82 -14.79 11.05 17.29
C LEU A 82 -14.22 12.28 16.59
N LEU A 83 -14.52 12.48 15.30
CA LEU A 83 -14.12 13.69 14.59
C LEU A 83 -15.11 14.82 14.87
N SER A 84 -14.65 16.06 14.76
CA SER A 84 -15.49 17.24 14.82
C SER A 84 -16.27 17.42 13.52
N GLU A 85 -17.51 17.92 13.59
CA GLU A 85 -18.23 18.38 12.40
C GLU A 85 -17.60 19.66 11.81
N PRO A 86 -17.64 19.87 10.47
CA PRO A 86 -18.27 19.01 9.46
C PRO A 86 -17.41 17.82 8.98
N LEU A 87 -16.16 17.73 9.42
CA LEU A 87 -15.20 16.72 8.95
C LEU A 87 -15.68 15.29 9.18
N GLN A 88 -16.36 15.07 10.31
CA GLN A 88 -16.97 13.78 10.65
C GLN A 88 -17.93 13.29 9.56
N SER A 89 -18.86 14.13 9.13
CA SER A 89 -19.81 13.79 8.07
C SER A 89 -19.11 13.60 6.72
N ILE A 90 -18.15 14.47 6.40
CA ILE A 90 -17.39 14.44 5.14
C ILE A 90 -16.68 13.08 4.99
N ILE A 91 -15.88 12.68 5.98
CA ILE A 91 -15.10 11.43 5.91
C ILE A 91 -16.04 10.22 6.04
N ALA A 92 -16.96 10.18 7.00
CA ALA A 92 -17.81 9.00 7.17
C ALA A 92 -18.75 8.73 5.98
N SER A 93 -19.08 9.78 5.21
CA SER A 93 -19.91 9.65 4.01
C SER A 93 -19.13 9.44 2.73
N ASP A 94 -17.80 9.49 2.77
CA ASP A 94 -16.95 9.38 1.58
C ASP A 94 -17.36 10.42 0.52
N GLU A 95 -17.36 11.68 0.92
CA GLU A 95 -17.86 12.78 0.09
C GLU A 95 -16.96 13.00 -1.13
N GLY A 96 -17.44 12.72 -2.35
CA GLY A 96 -16.61 12.75 -3.57
C GLY A 96 -16.03 14.11 -4.01
N LEU A 97 -16.16 15.18 -3.22
CA LEU A 97 -15.40 16.44 -3.40
C LEU A 97 -14.33 16.65 -2.32
N PHE A 98 -14.28 15.78 -1.32
CA PHE A 98 -13.17 15.64 -0.41
C PHE A 98 -12.05 14.92 -1.17
N GLY A 99 -10.88 15.56 -1.24
CA GLY A 99 -9.75 15.08 -2.05
C GLY A 99 -8.47 14.84 -1.22
N VAL A 100 -8.62 14.73 0.09
CA VAL A 100 -7.48 14.75 1.05
C VAL A 100 -6.91 13.35 1.23
N ASP A 101 -7.77 12.36 1.22
CA ASP A 101 -7.54 10.94 0.98
C ASP A 101 -6.64 10.70 -0.24
N GLU A 102 -7.01 11.16 -1.45
CA GLU A 102 -6.14 10.96 -2.61
C GLU A 102 -4.86 11.78 -2.50
N THR A 103 -4.89 12.96 -1.88
CA THR A 103 -3.67 13.75 -1.64
C THR A 103 -2.68 13.00 -0.75
N LEU A 104 -3.17 12.31 0.29
CA LEU A 104 -2.34 11.49 1.18
C LEU A 104 -1.79 10.25 0.46
N ALA A 105 -2.62 9.62 -0.38
CA ALA A 105 -2.23 8.50 -1.23
C ALA A 105 -1.18 8.90 -2.26
N LEU A 106 -1.33 10.07 -2.89
CA LEU A 106 -0.39 10.66 -3.85
C LEU A 106 0.98 10.91 -3.25
N GLY A 107 1.07 11.33 -1.99
CA GLY A 107 2.35 11.47 -1.29
C GLY A 107 3.17 10.16 -1.32
N SER A 108 2.52 9.02 -1.09
CA SER A 108 3.14 7.70 -1.19
C SER A 108 3.54 7.34 -2.62
N VAL A 109 2.65 7.61 -3.59
CA VAL A 109 2.86 7.35 -5.02
C VAL A 109 4.10 8.05 -5.56
N MET A 110 4.32 9.31 -5.18
CA MET A 110 5.44 10.11 -5.68
C MET A 110 6.81 9.51 -5.32
N THR A 111 6.89 8.64 -4.31
CA THR A 111 8.12 7.91 -3.97
C THR A 111 8.53 6.84 -5.00
N TYR A 112 7.64 6.51 -5.95
CA TYR A 112 7.85 5.56 -7.06
C TYR A 112 7.64 6.19 -8.44
N GLY A 113 7.61 7.53 -8.51
CA GLY A 113 7.65 8.29 -9.76
C GLY A 113 6.33 8.35 -10.53
N SER A 114 6.39 8.98 -11.71
CA SER A 114 5.21 9.29 -12.53
C SER A 114 4.49 8.06 -13.11
N ILE A 115 5.17 6.92 -13.24
CA ILE A 115 4.55 5.66 -13.68
C ILE A 115 3.60 5.13 -12.59
N ALA A 116 3.97 5.26 -11.32
CA ALA A 116 3.08 4.94 -10.21
C ALA A 116 1.86 5.87 -10.22
N LEU A 117 2.04 7.16 -10.55
CA LEU A 117 0.95 8.14 -10.62
C LEU A 117 -0.13 7.78 -11.64
N THR A 118 0.26 7.41 -12.85
CA THR A 118 -0.71 7.02 -13.88
C THR A 118 -1.43 5.71 -13.51
N THR A 119 -0.70 4.77 -12.90
CA THR A 119 -1.25 3.51 -12.41
C THR A 119 -2.24 3.73 -11.25
N TYR A 120 -1.91 4.62 -10.32
CA TYR A 120 -2.78 5.00 -9.20
C TYR A 120 -4.12 5.54 -9.71
N GLY A 121 -4.11 6.56 -10.57
CA GLY A 121 -5.36 7.12 -11.10
C GLY A 121 -6.19 6.11 -11.89
N HIS A 122 -5.54 5.11 -12.52
CA HIS A 122 -6.26 3.99 -13.12
C HIS A 122 -6.94 3.09 -12.07
N LEU A 123 -6.21 2.70 -11.02
CA LEU A 123 -6.73 1.82 -9.97
C LEU A 123 -7.83 2.47 -9.15
N ASP A 124 -7.63 3.74 -8.78
CA ASP A 124 -8.63 4.56 -8.09
C ASP A 124 -9.92 4.64 -8.91
N LYS A 125 -9.84 4.98 -10.20
CA LYS A 125 -11.06 5.04 -11.03
C LYS A 125 -11.77 3.70 -11.23
N ASN A 126 -11.02 2.60 -11.39
CA ASN A 126 -11.58 1.31 -11.78
C ASN A 126 -11.95 0.41 -10.59
N LYS A 127 -11.44 0.72 -9.38
CA LYS A 127 -11.59 -0.02 -8.11
C LYS A 127 -11.69 -1.54 -8.33
N ILE A 128 -10.54 -2.24 -8.36
CA ILE A 128 -10.46 -3.70 -8.59
C ILE A 128 -9.99 -4.46 -7.34
N GLY A 129 -10.27 -5.76 -7.28
CA GLY A 129 -9.79 -6.61 -6.18
C GLY A 129 -10.30 -6.14 -4.82
N ILE A 130 -9.40 -6.06 -3.83
CA ILE A 130 -9.72 -5.58 -2.48
C ILE A 130 -10.16 -4.12 -2.45
N ILE A 131 -9.65 -3.26 -3.35
CA ILE A 131 -10.06 -1.84 -3.44
C ILE A 131 -11.59 -1.77 -3.66
N LYS A 132 -12.12 -2.61 -4.56
CA LYS A 132 -13.56 -2.70 -4.80
C LYS A 132 -14.34 -3.10 -3.56
N LYS A 133 -13.81 -4.04 -2.77
CA LYS A 133 -14.48 -4.53 -1.56
C LYS A 133 -14.56 -3.44 -0.49
N LEU A 134 -13.51 -2.62 -0.39
CA LEU A 134 -13.43 -1.48 0.54
C LEU A 134 -14.38 -0.34 0.12
N ASP A 135 -14.44 -0.04 -1.18
CA ASP A 135 -15.32 0.98 -1.77
C ASP A 135 -16.81 0.61 -1.67
N THR A 136 -17.14 -0.66 -1.86
CA THR A 136 -18.50 -1.13 -1.63
C THR A 136 -18.81 -1.02 -0.13
N LYS A 137 -19.58 -0.01 0.28
CA LYS A 137 -20.13 0.24 1.65
C LYS A 137 -21.03 -0.89 2.18
N SER A 138 -20.76 -2.13 1.78
CA SER A 138 -21.48 -3.36 2.08
C SER A 138 -21.14 -3.90 3.48
N GLY A 139 -20.25 -3.24 4.22
CA GLY A 139 -19.86 -3.56 5.59
C GLY A 139 -20.06 -2.38 6.56
N GLU A 140 -19.77 -2.62 7.84
CA GLU A 140 -19.91 -1.63 8.94
C GLU A 140 -18.72 -0.65 9.08
N GLY A 141 -17.78 -0.61 8.12
CA GLY A 141 -16.53 0.16 8.22
C GLY A 141 -16.49 1.45 7.38
N VAL A 142 -15.75 2.45 7.85
CA VAL A 142 -15.36 3.64 7.06
C VAL A 142 -14.02 3.36 6.38
N HIS A 143 -13.92 3.57 5.07
CA HIS A 143 -12.72 3.23 4.28
C HIS A 143 -12.28 4.33 3.31
N THR A 144 -12.68 5.57 3.57
CA THR A 144 -12.40 6.74 2.72
C THR A 144 -10.93 6.95 2.45
N PHE A 145 -10.05 6.71 3.44
CA PHE A 145 -8.61 6.79 3.18
C PHE A 145 -8.03 5.45 2.71
N LEU A 146 -8.53 4.35 3.27
CA LEU A 146 -7.89 3.04 3.11
C LEU A 146 -7.90 2.53 1.67
N ASP A 147 -8.99 2.69 0.92
CA ASP A 147 -9.08 2.17 -0.44
C ASP A 147 -8.09 2.86 -1.40
N ASP A 148 -7.92 4.18 -1.27
CA ASP A 148 -6.91 4.97 -2.00
C ASP A 148 -5.48 4.64 -1.58
N LEU A 149 -5.24 4.43 -0.28
CA LEU A 149 -3.93 3.98 0.21
C LEU A 149 -3.58 2.60 -0.32
N VAL A 150 -4.54 1.69 -0.41
CA VAL A 150 -4.34 0.36 -1.03
C VAL A 150 -4.07 0.49 -2.53
N ALA A 151 -4.81 1.35 -3.24
CA ALA A 151 -4.54 1.66 -4.64
C ALA A 151 -3.14 2.24 -4.85
N SER A 152 -2.69 3.12 -3.95
CA SER A 152 -1.35 3.72 -3.94
C SER A 152 -0.25 2.67 -3.75
N ILE A 153 -0.39 1.76 -2.78
CA ILE A 153 0.58 0.68 -2.56
C ILE A 153 0.66 -0.23 -3.79
N ALA A 154 -0.48 -0.64 -4.35
CA ALA A 154 -0.52 -1.47 -5.56
C ALA A 154 0.14 -0.75 -6.75
N ALA A 155 -0.12 0.55 -6.94
CA ALA A 155 0.48 1.34 -8.00
C ALA A 155 2.01 1.47 -7.84
N CYS A 156 2.48 1.69 -6.61
CA CYS A 156 3.91 1.73 -6.29
C CYS A 156 4.59 0.39 -6.58
N ALA A 157 3.97 -0.72 -6.15
CA ALA A 157 4.49 -2.07 -6.35
C ALA A 157 4.52 -2.46 -7.83
N ALA A 158 3.50 -2.07 -8.60
CA ALA A 158 3.44 -2.25 -10.04
C ALA A 158 4.52 -1.42 -10.77
N SER A 159 4.71 -0.16 -10.38
CA SER A 159 5.80 0.70 -10.91
C SER A 159 7.17 0.08 -10.64
N ARG A 160 7.41 -0.46 -9.43
CA ARG A 160 8.64 -1.17 -9.09
C ARG A 160 8.86 -2.39 -9.98
N ILE A 161 7.82 -3.18 -10.26
CA ILE A 161 7.92 -4.32 -11.18
C ILE A 161 8.31 -3.83 -12.58
N ALA A 162 7.62 -2.83 -13.12
CA ALA A 162 7.88 -2.31 -14.46
C ALA A 162 9.34 -1.81 -14.63
N HIS A 163 9.90 -1.15 -13.61
CA HIS A 163 11.32 -0.80 -13.61
C HIS A 163 12.22 -2.04 -13.59
N ARG A 164 11.91 -3.04 -12.75
CA ARG A 164 12.69 -4.27 -12.68
C ARG A 164 12.63 -5.07 -13.99
N THR A 165 11.50 -5.08 -14.68
CA THR A 165 11.37 -5.68 -16.02
C THR A 165 12.41 -5.14 -16.97
N ARG A 166 12.58 -3.82 -16.98
CA ARG A 166 13.55 -3.18 -17.86
C ARG A 166 14.99 -3.58 -17.53
N ASP A 167 15.32 -3.67 -16.24
CA ASP A 167 16.65 -4.14 -15.80
C ASP A 167 16.91 -5.58 -16.28
N LEU A 168 15.92 -6.47 -16.16
CA LEU A 168 16.03 -7.86 -16.62
C LEU A 168 16.19 -7.96 -18.14
N GLU A 169 15.42 -7.17 -18.91
CA GLU A 169 15.55 -7.11 -20.36
C GLU A 169 16.97 -6.71 -20.79
N GLU A 170 17.61 -5.78 -20.08
CA GLU A 170 18.99 -5.35 -20.34
C GLU A 170 20.02 -6.43 -19.99
N GLU A 171 19.69 -7.31 -19.04
CA GLU A 171 20.45 -8.49 -18.66
C GLU A 171 20.17 -9.70 -19.59
N GLY A 172 19.17 -9.61 -20.48
CA GLY A 172 18.74 -10.70 -21.36
C GLY A 172 17.90 -11.76 -20.64
N GLU A 173 17.31 -11.40 -19.50
CA GLU A 173 16.52 -12.25 -18.61
C GLU A 173 15.05 -11.81 -18.56
N THR A 174 14.21 -12.65 -17.98
CA THR A 174 12.80 -12.37 -17.66
C THR A 174 12.51 -12.76 -16.21
N PHE A 175 11.28 -12.53 -15.73
CA PHE A 175 10.87 -13.05 -14.43
C PHE A 175 10.81 -14.58 -14.37
N ALA A 176 10.87 -15.29 -15.51
CA ALA A 176 11.01 -16.74 -15.52
C ALA A 176 12.41 -17.21 -15.07
N ASP A 177 13.42 -16.36 -15.24
CA ASP A 177 14.82 -16.67 -14.97
C ASP A 177 15.23 -16.28 -13.54
N VAL A 178 14.47 -15.39 -12.91
CA VAL A 178 14.76 -14.87 -11.57
C VAL A 178 13.76 -15.44 -10.56
N PRO A 179 14.23 -16.14 -9.50
CA PRO A 179 13.34 -16.64 -8.47
C PRO A 179 12.81 -15.51 -7.58
N PRO A 180 11.57 -15.62 -7.06
CA PRO A 180 11.03 -14.67 -6.11
C PRO A 180 11.87 -14.60 -4.83
N VAL A 181 12.09 -13.38 -4.33
CA VAL A 181 12.76 -13.17 -3.04
C VAL A 181 11.73 -13.32 -1.93
N ILE A 182 11.88 -14.35 -1.10
CA ILE A 182 11.07 -14.51 0.11
C ILE A 182 11.68 -13.64 1.20
N LEU A 183 11.01 -12.54 1.54
CA LEU A 183 11.34 -11.74 2.71
C LEU A 183 10.84 -12.48 3.95
N ASP A 184 11.74 -13.20 4.65
CA ASP A 184 11.41 -13.81 5.92
C ASP A 184 10.91 -12.75 6.91
N SER A 185 9.67 -12.90 7.36
CA SER A 185 9.06 -12.07 8.42
C SER A 185 9.68 -12.34 9.81
N THR A 186 10.65 -13.26 9.89
CA THR A 186 11.39 -13.60 11.10
C THR A 186 12.83 -13.12 11.02
N ASP A 187 13.03 -11.82 11.22
CA ASP A 187 14.23 -11.34 11.90
C ASP A 187 14.13 -11.74 13.39
N LYS A 188 14.31 -13.05 13.64
CA LYS A 188 14.75 -13.55 14.94
C LYS A 188 16.21 -13.12 15.05
N SER A 189 16.42 -11.90 15.52
CA SER A 189 17.71 -11.47 16.02
C SER A 189 18.28 -12.58 16.90
N ASN A 190 19.42 -13.12 16.49
CA ASN A 190 20.30 -13.90 17.33
C ASN A 190 20.37 -13.25 18.72
N THR A 191 19.70 -13.89 19.68
CA THR A 191 19.99 -13.73 21.09
C THR A 191 20.65 -15.05 21.49
N GLU A 192 21.87 -15.25 21.02
CA GLU A 192 22.79 -16.22 21.60
C GLU A 192 23.85 -15.44 22.37
N MET A 193 23.98 -15.82 23.64
CA MET A 193 24.87 -15.37 24.73
C MET A 193 24.55 -14.06 25.45
#